data_AF-A0A7C6LUA8-F1
#
_entry.id   AF-A0A7C6LUA8-F1
#
_cell.length_a   1.000
_cell.length_b   1.000
_cell.length_c   1.000
_cell.angle_alpha   90.00
_cell.angle_beta   90.00
_cell.angle_gamma   90.00
#
_symmetry.space_group_name_H-M   'P 1'
#
loop_
_entity.id
_entity.type
_entity.pdbx_description
1 polymer ?
#
loop_
_entity_poly.entity_id
_entity_poly.type
_entity_poly.pdbx_seq_one_letter_code
_entity_poly.pdbx_strand_id
1 'polypeptide(L)'
;MTYGDVDYEATGAGYGARRRTDPRIAAIVHAALGDSHSVLNVGAGAGSYEPDDRAVIAVEPSASMRAQRPAHAGPVVNATAEALPFPDDSFDAAMAMVTVHQWSDWRRGVAEMRRVARGPVLVLTFDPRRLDCWWLNEYVPELFLGEA
;
A
#
# COMPACT_ATOMS: atom_id res chain seq x y z
N MET A 1 -4.69 -7.71 -16.77
CA MET A 1 -3.93 -6.44 -16.83
C MET A 1 -3.02 -6.45 -15.63
N THR A 2 -1.72 -6.36 -15.85
CA THR A 2 -0.75 -6.13 -14.78
C THR A 2 -0.83 -4.66 -14.39
N TYR A 3 -0.82 -4.37 -13.08
CA TYR A 3 -0.72 -3.03 -12.54
C TYR A 3 0.60 -2.98 -11.77
N GLY A 4 1.58 -2.24 -12.30
CA GLY A 4 2.96 -2.25 -11.82
C GLY A 4 3.83 -3.33 -12.46
N ASP A 5 5.09 -3.39 -12.02
CA ASP A 5 6.13 -4.28 -12.54
C ASP A 5 6.03 -5.71 -11.99
N VAL A 6 5.22 -5.92 -10.94
CA VAL A 6 4.95 -7.25 -10.36
C VAL A 6 3.53 -7.72 -10.69
N ASP A 7 3.42 -8.92 -11.28
CA ASP A 7 2.14 -9.58 -11.50
C ASP A 7 1.66 -10.33 -10.24
N TYR A 8 0.99 -9.60 -9.34
CA TYR A 8 0.42 -10.19 -8.12
C TYR A 8 -0.70 -11.20 -8.37
N GLU A 9 -1.35 -11.21 -9.54
CA GLU A 9 -2.32 -12.27 -9.87
C GLU A 9 -1.60 -13.61 -10.04
N ALA A 10 -0.45 -13.62 -10.72
CA ALA A 10 0.32 -14.83 -10.98
C ALA A 10 1.20 -15.25 -9.78
N THR A 11 1.79 -14.29 -9.06
CA THR A 11 2.84 -14.58 -8.06
C THR A 11 2.45 -14.26 -6.62
N GLY A 12 1.26 -13.72 -6.38
CA GLY A 12 0.82 -13.26 -5.05
C GLY A 12 0.52 -14.36 -4.04
N ALA A 13 0.49 -15.64 -4.42
CA ALA A 13 0.09 -16.73 -3.54
C ALA A 13 1.00 -16.87 -2.29
N GLY A 14 0.38 -16.84 -1.11
CA GLY A 14 1.08 -16.94 0.18
C GLY A 14 1.80 -15.65 0.60
N TYR A 15 1.55 -14.52 -0.08
CA TYR A 15 2.15 -13.22 0.23
C TYR A 15 1.87 -12.82 1.68
N GLY A 16 0.60 -12.86 2.12
CA GLY A 16 0.20 -12.46 3.47
C GLY A 16 0.85 -13.29 4.60
N ALA A 17 1.20 -14.55 4.32
CA ALA A 17 1.89 -15.41 5.28
C ALA A 17 3.38 -15.03 5.47
N ARG A 18 4.01 -14.45 4.44
CA ARG A 18 5.44 -14.08 4.44
C ARG A 18 5.64 -12.62 4.82
N ARG A 19 4.79 -11.71 4.32
CA ARG A 19 4.88 -10.26 4.53
C ARG A 19 3.97 -9.84 5.67
N ARG A 20 4.45 -10.08 6.90
CA ARG A 20 3.74 -9.75 8.14
C ARG A 20 4.12 -8.37 8.66
N THR A 21 3.21 -7.79 9.44
CA THR A 21 3.41 -6.54 10.17
C THR A 21 4.62 -6.61 11.08
N ASP A 22 5.53 -5.64 10.95
CA ASP A 22 6.53 -5.37 12.00
C ASP A 22 5.93 -4.39 13.01
N PRO A 23 5.91 -4.71 14.32
CA PRO A 23 5.29 -3.85 15.33
C PRO A 23 5.96 -2.47 15.45
N ARG A 24 7.23 -2.33 15.08
CA ARG A 24 7.95 -1.04 15.12
C ARG A 24 7.47 -0.12 13.99
N ILE A 25 7.27 -0.68 12.80
CA ILE A 25 6.72 0.07 11.66
C ILE A 25 5.26 0.41 11.93
N ALA A 26 4.48 -0.54 12.48
CA ALA A 26 3.11 -0.27 12.89
C ALA A 26 3.03 0.90 13.88
N ALA A 27 3.89 0.94 14.91
CA ALA A 27 3.90 2.07 15.85
C ALA A 27 4.13 3.42 15.17
N ILE A 28 5.01 3.49 14.15
CA ILE A 28 5.25 4.70 13.35
C ILE A 28 3.99 5.06 12.54
N VAL A 29 3.33 4.07 11.93
CA VAL A 29 2.09 4.26 11.17
C VAL A 29 0.99 4.81 12.09
N HIS A 30 0.75 4.20 13.25
CA HIS A 30 -0.25 4.67 14.21
C HIS A 30 0.05 6.10 14.68
N ALA A 31 1.31 6.41 15.00
CA ALA A 31 1.71 7.76 15.39
C ALA A 31 1.48 8.79 14.27
N ALA A 32 1.76 8.44 13.01
CA ALA A 32 1.56 9.32 11.88
C ALA A 32 0.09 9.54 11.52
N LEU A 33 -0.77 8.53 11.74
CA LEU A 33 -2.21 8.64 11.55
C LEU A 33 -2.87 9.46 12.68
N GLY A 34 -2.26 9.53 13.86
CA GLY A 34 -2.76 10.29 15.01
C GLY A 34 -4.19 9.91 15.37
N ASP A 35 -5.03 10.91 15.61
CA ASP A 35 -6.44 10.75 16.03
C ASP A 35 -7.39 10.50 14.85
N SER A 36 -6.89 10.20 13.64
CA SER A 36 -7.71 9.92 12.47
C SER A 36 -8.60 8.71 12.70
N HIS A 37 -9.93 8.86 12.58
CA HIS A 37 -10.90 7.80 12.82
C HIS A 37 -11.21 6.97 11.55
N SER A 38 -11.06 7.58 10.38
CA SER A 38 -11.28 6.99 9.06
C SER A 38 -10.03 7.09 8.19
N VAL A 39 -9.54 5.95 7.70
CA VAL A 39 -8.30 5.86 6.92
C VAL A 39 -8.54 5.14 5.61
N LEU A 40 -8.05 5.73 4.52
CA LEU A 40 -7.96 5.05 3.23
C LEU A 40 -6.57 4.43 3.06
N ASN A 41 -6.48 3.10 2.90
CA ASN A 41 -5.24 2.39 2.58
C ASN A 41 -5.17 2.09 1.08
N VAL A 42 -4.33 2.82 0.33
CA VAL A 42 -4.22 2.73 -1.12
C VAL A 42 -3.08 1.79 -1.51
N GLY A 43 -3.36 0.84 -2.42
CA GLY A 43 -2.42 -0.24 -2.74
C GLY A 43 -2.24 -1.18 -1.54
N ALA A 44 -3.36 -1.53 -0.90
CA ALA A 44 -3.37 -2.19 0.41
C ALA A 44 -2.77 -3.60 0.41
N GLY A 45 -2.69 -4.24 -0.75
CA GLY A 45 -2.28 -5.64 -0.88
C GLY A 45 -3.12 -6.55 0.02
N ALA A 46 -2.43 -7.35 0.82
CA ALA A 46 -3.04 -8.29 1.76
C ALA A 46 -3.42 -7.63 3.11
N GLY A 47 -3.21 -6.32 3.27
CA GLY A 47 -3.66 -5.56 4.44
C GLY A 47 -2.71 -5.58 5.65
N SER A 48 -1.43 -5.94 5.48
CA SER A 48 -0.51 -6.17 6.60
C SER A 48 -0.29 -4.97 7.55
N TYR A 49 -0.56 -3.74 7.14
CA TYR A 49 -0.35 -2.55 7.97
C TYR A 49 -1.66 -1.79 8.26
N GLU A 50 -2.80 -2.44 8.06
CA GLU A 50 -4.08 -1.80 8.39
C GLU A 50 -4.23 -1.70 9.92
N PRO A 51 -4.45 -0.48 10.45
CA PRO A 51 -4.69 -0.30 11.87
C PRO A 51 -6.02 -0.96 12.27
N ASP A 52 -6.04 -1.61 13.44
CA ASP A 52 -7.18 -2.34 14.00
C ASP A 52 -8.02 -1.49 14.97
N ASP A 53 -7.56 -0.30 15.33
CA ASP A 53 -8.18 0.64 16.29
C ASP A 53 -9.11 1.67 15.63
N ARG A 54 -9.29 1.63 14.31
CA ARG A 54 -10.02 2.65 13.53
C ARG A 54 -10.67 2.08 12.27
N ALA A 55 -11.52 2.87 11.61
CA ALA A 55 -12.18 2.44 10.38
C ALA A 55 -11.22 2.55 9.19
N VAL A 56 -10.99 1.43 8.51
CA VAL A 56 -10.14 1.37 7.31
C VAL A 56 -10.95 0.94 6.10
N ILE A 57 -10.81 1.67 5.00
CA ILE A 57 -11.20 1.21 3.66
C ILE A 57 -9.92 0.99 2.86
N ALA A 58 -9.81 -0.16 2.22
CA ALA A 58 -8.69 -0.50 1.37
C ALA A 58 -9.01 -0.27 -0.11
N VAL A 59 -8.00 0.09 -0.89
CA VAL A 59 -8.03 0.09 -2.36
C VAL A 59 -6.93 -0.84 -2.84
N GLU A 60 -7.30 -1.87 -3.59
CA GLU A 60 -6.38 -2.87 -4.10
C GLU A 60 -6.90 -3.42 -5.44
N PRO A 61 -6.18 -3.22 -6.57
CA PRO A 61 -6.62 -3.70 -7.88
C PRO A 61 -6.50 -5.22 -8.04
N SER A 62 -5.58 -5.89 -7.33
CA SER A 62 -5.37 -7.35 -7.45
C SER A 62 -6.43 -8.16 -6.69
N ALA A 63 -7.15 -9.01 -7.41
CA ALA A 63 -8.07 -9.98 -6.84
C ALA A 63 -7.37 -11.00 -5.94
N SER A 64 -6.20 -11.49 -6.35
CA SER A 64 -5.36 -12.39 -5.56
C SER A 64 -4.94 -11.79 -4.21
N MET A 65 -4.58 -10.50 -4.18
CA MET A 65 -4.22 -9.82 -2.93
C MET A 65 -5.46 -9.58 -2.06
N ARG A 66 -6.58 -9.15 -2.65
CA ARG A 66 -7.85 -8.98 -1.93
C ARG A 66 -8.32 -10.29 -1.27
N ALA A 67 -8.15 -11.42 -1.94
CA ALA A 67 -8.53 -12.74 -1.41
C ALA A 67 -7.68 -13.20 -0.22
N GLN A 68 -6.49 -12.62 -0.03
CA GLN A 68 -5.59 -12.94 1.08
C GLN A 68 -5.80 -12.07 2.32
N ARG A 69 -6.69 -11.07 2.25
CA ARG A 69 -7.01 -10.20 3.39
C ARG A 69 -7.68 -11.01 4.49
N PRO A 70 -7.34 -10.79 5.77
CA PRO A 70 -7.97 -11.52 6.86
C PRO A 70 -9.46 -11.17 6.98
N ALA A 71 -10.26 -12.09 7.52
CA ALA A 71 -11.72 -11.91 7.61
C ALA A 71 -12.16 -10.72 8.47
N HIS A 72 -11.30 -10.23 9.37
CA HIS A 72 -11.56 -9.05 10.19
C HIS A 72 -11.10 -7.74 9.55
N ALA A 73 -10.45 -7.79 8.38
CA ALA A 73 -10.02 -6.59 7.67
C ALA A 73 -11.23 -5.75 7.23
N GLY A 74 -11.02 -4.44 7.12
CA GLY A 74 -12.03 -3.52 6.61
C GLY A 74 -12.39 -3.79 5.14
N PRO A 75 -13.46 -3.14 4.62
CA PRO A 75 -13.88 -3.25 3.23
C PRO A 75 -12.75 -2.95 2.26
N VAL A 76 -12.76 -3.62 1.11
CA VAL A 76 -11.77 -3.38 0.04
C VAL A 76 -12.45 -3.09 -1.29
N VAL A 77 -11.96 -2.07 -1.98
CA VAL A 77 -12.47 -1.60 -3.26
C VAL A 77 -11.47 -1.97 -4.36
N ASN A 78 -11.99 -2.53 -5.45
CA ASN A 78 -11.22 -2.75 -6.66
C ASN A 78 -11.10 -1.44 -7.46
N ALA A 79 -10.01 -0.71 -7.25
CA ALA A 79 -9.66 0.51 -7.96
C ALA A 79 -8.14 0.68 -7.96
N THR A 80 -7.64 1.65 -8.72
CA THR A 80 -6.21 2.03 -8.73
C THR A 80 -6.00 3.35 -7.99
N ALA A 81 -4.75 3.65 -7.65
CA ALA A 81 -4.42 4.88 -6.93
C ALA A 81 -4.76 6.14 -7.74
N GLU A 82 -4.67 6.07 -9.07
CA GLU A 82 -4.83 7.20 -9.98
C GLU A 82 -6.29 7.62 -10.23
N ALA A 83 -7.25 6.82 -9.74
CA ALA A 83 -8.68 7.06 -9.91
C ALA A 83 -9.45 6.52 -8.70
N LEU A 84 -9.33 7.21 -7.56
CA LEU A 84 -9.98 6.80 -6.33
C LEU A 84 -11.49 7.11 -6.41
N PRO A 85 -12.38 6.12 -6.23
CA PRO A 85 -13.83 6.26 -6.41
C PRO A 85 -14.50 6.89 -5.19
N PHE A 86 -13.87 7.91 -4.59
CA PHE A 86 -14.35 8.59 -3.40
C PHE A 86 -14.42 10.10 -3.63
N PRO A 87 -15.39 10.80 -3.01
CA PRO A 87 -15.43 12.25 -3.01
C PRO A 87 -14.20 12.86 -2.33
N ASP A 88 -13.99 14.14 -2.62
CA ASP A 88 -13.00 14.97 -1.94
C ASP A 88 -13.26 14.97 -0.42
N ASP A 89 -12.19 15.07 0.37
CA ASP A 89 -12.27 15.22 1.82
C ASP A 89 -13.19 14.20 2.50
N SER A 90 -13.17 12.94 2.06
CA SER A 90 -14.03 11.87 2.57
C SER A 90 -13.41 11.11 3.75
N PHE A 91 -12.08 11.07 3.86
CA PHE A 91 -11.34 10.38 4.92
C PHE A 91 -10.59 11.34 5.83
N ASP A 92 -10.36 10.95 7.09
CA ASP A 92 -9.49 11.72 7.99
C ASP A 92 -8.03 11.63 7.55
N ALA A 93 -7.59 10.47 7.08
CA ALA A 93 -6.24 10.25 6.56
C ALA A 93 -6.21 9.28 5.38
N ALA A 94 -5.11 9.30 4.63
CA ALA A 94 -4.78 8.29 3.64
C ALA A 94 -3.37 7.72 3.91
N MET A 95 -3.17 6.44 3.59
CA MET A 95 -1.89 5.76 3.72
C MET A 95 -1.57 4.91 2.48
N ALA A 96 -0.30 4.76 2.19
CA ALA A 96 0.23 3.86 1.17
C ALA A 96 1.51 3.20 1.69
N MET A 97 1.55 1.86 1.65
CA MET A 97 2.60 1.07 2.28
C MET A 97 3.38 0.28 1.24
N VAL A 98 4.58 0.75 0.88
CA VAL A 98 5.53 0.06 -0.03
C VAL A 98 4.84 -0.35 -1.34
N THR A 99 4.06 0.55 -1.93
CA THR A 99 3.23 0.28 -3.12
C THR A 99 3.40 1.35 -4.21
N VAL A 100 3.78 2.57 -3.86
CA VAL A 100 3.81 3.71 -4.80
C VAL A 100 4.72 3.51 -6.02
N HIS A 101 5.76 2.67 -5.91
CA HIS A 101 6.63 2.32 -7.04
C HIS A 101 5.93 1.42 -8.08
N GLN A 102 4.85 0.73 -7.70
CA GLN A 102 4.02 -0.09 -8.60
C GLN A 102 2.93 0.73 -9.31
N TRP A 103 2.78 2.02 -9.00
CA TRP A 103 1.73 2.86 -9.59
C TRP A 103 2.20 3.39 -10.94
N SER A 104 1.32 3.34 -11.93
CA SER A 104 1.61 3.81 -13.28
C SER A 104 1.92 5.31 -13.34
N ASP A 105 1.22 6.09 -12.52
CA ASP A 105 1.51 7.50 -12.27
C ASP A 105 1.43 7.78 -10.78
N TRP A 106 2.57 7.63 -10.10
CA TRP A 106 2.64 7.86 -8.66
C TRP A 106 2.25 9.29 -8.26
N ARG A 107 2.50 10.30 -9.11
CA ARG A 107 2.16 11.70 -8.80
C ARG A 107 0.64 11.87 -8.79
N ARG A 108 -0.03 11.30 -9.77
CA ARG A 108 -1.49 11.28 -9.82
C ARG A 108 -2.08 10.48 -8.67
N GLY A 109 -1.49 9.33 -8.32
CA GLY A 109 -1.94 8.55 -7.17
C GLY A 109 -1.83 9.31 -5.85
N VAL A 110 -0.72 9.99 -5.59
CA VAL A 110 -0.54 10.82 -4.39
C VAL A 110 -1.48 12.05 -4.41
N ALA A 111 -1.73 12.63 -5.59
CA ALA A 111 -2.70 13.72 -5.73
C ALA A 111 -4.13 13.25 -5.37
N GLU A 112 -4.53 12.06 -5.81
CA GLU A 112 -5.81 11.45 -5.45
C GLU A 112 -5.88 11.15 -3.94
N MET A 113 -4.82 10.62 -3.32
CA MET A 113 -4.76 10.45 -1.86
C MET A 113 -4.98 11.76 -1.12
N ARG A 114 -4.35 12.85 -1.58
CA ARG A 114 -4.52 14.19 -1.00
C ARG A 114 -5.92 14.74 -1.25
N ARG A 115 -6.53 14.46 -2.41
CA ARG A 115 -7.88 14.91 -2.73
C ARG A 115 -8.91 14.31 -1.76
N VAL A 116 -8.80 13.02 -1.45
CA VAL A 116 -9.79 12.30 -0.63
C VAL A 116 -9.54 12.40 0.88
N ALA A 117 -8.33 12.73 1.32
CA ALA A 117 -7.99 12.87 2.74
C ALA A 117 -8.09 14.33 3.20
N ARG A 118 -8.64 14.57 4.39
CA ARG A 118 -8.64 15.89 5.06
C ARG A 118 -7.33 16.16 5.80
N GLY A 119 -6.82 15.16 6.50
CA GLY A 119 -5.66 15.24 7.37
C GLY A 119 -4.40 14.65 6.73
N PRO A 120 -3.65 13.81 7.46
CA PRO A 120 -2.35 13.35 7.01
C PRO A 120 -2.44 12.39 5.82
N VAL A 121 -1.42 12.47 4.96
CA VAL A 121 -1.14 11.50 3.90
C VAL A 121 0.18 10.83 4.23
N LEU A 122 0.11 9.56 4.65
CA LEU A 122 1.27 8.76 5.03
C LEU A 122 1.74 7.92 3.83
N VAL A 123 3.02 8.02 3.48
CA VAL A 123 3.63 7.16 2.47
C VAL A 123 4.90 6.53 3.04
N LEU A 124 4.88 5.21 3.21
CA LEU A 124 6.10 4.44 3.44
C LEU A 124 6.61 3.94 2.09
N THR A 125 7.80 4.38 1.70
CA THR A 125 8.43 4.02 0.42
C THR A 125 9.95 3.91 0.54
N PHE A 126 10.60 3.54 -0.55
CA PHE A 126 12.04 3.54 -0.73
C PHE A 126 12.38 4.17 -2.10
N ASP A 127 13.66 4.52 -2.31
CA ASP A 127 14.15 4.93 -3.62
C ASP A 127 14.71 3.68 -4.34
N PRO A 128 14.07 3.20 -5.42
CA PRO A 128 14.50 1.98 -6.10
C PRO A 128 15.90 2.11 -6.70
N ARG A 129 16.30 3.32 -7.09
CA ARG A 129 17.64 3.63 -7.64
C ARG A 129 18.76 3.56 -6.60
N ARG A 130 18.41 3.31 -5.35
CA ARG A 130 19.36 3.16 -4.22
C ARG A 130 19.45 1.72 -3.74
N LEU A 131 18.75 0.79 -4.39
CA LEU A 131 18.80 -0.61 -4.04
C LEU A 131 20.05 -1.31 -4.59
N ASP A 132 20.61 -0.80 -5.69
CA ASP A 132 21.83 -1.31 -6.34
C ASP A 132 23.08 -1.21 -5.45
N CYS A 133 23.10 -0.23 -4.54
CA CYS A 133 24.18 -0.01 -3.57
C CYS A 133 24.05 -0.85 -2.30
N TRP A 134 23.05 -1.75 -2.22
CA TRP A 134 22.93 -2.68 -1.12
C TRP A 134 23.75 -3.95 -1.39
N TRP A 135 24.51 -4.42 -0.39
CA TRP A 135 25.40 -5.59 -0.55
C TRP A 135 24.71 -6.83 -1.11
N LEU A 136 23.40 -6.98 -0.85
CA LEU A 136 22.61 -8.10 -1.35
C LEU A 136 22.51 -8.14 -2.88
N ASN A 137 22.65 -6.99 -3.55
CA ASN A 137 22.69 -6.87 -5.00
C ASN A 137 23.89 -7.63 -5.63
N GLU A 138 24.98 -7.82 -4.88
CA GLU A 138 26.11 -8.64 -5.34
C GLU A 138 25.78 -10.14 -5.42
N TYR A 139 24.79 -10.60 -4.63
CA TYR A 139 24.47 -12.02 -4.47
C TYR A 139 23.16 -12.43 -5.12
N VAL A 140 22.17 -11.54 -5.15
CA VAL A 140 20.81 -11.80 -5.67
C VAL A 140 20.31 -10.60 -6.47
N PRO A 141 20.95 -10.26 -7.60
CA PRO A 141 20.59 -9.08 -8.40
C PRO A 141 19.16 -9.15 -8.96
N GLU A 142 18.61 -10.35 -9.14
CA GLU A 142 17.24 -10.55 -9.65
C GLU A 142 16.17 -10.02 -8.69
N LEU A 143 16.48 -9.88 -7.40
CA LEU A 143 15.57 -9.33 -6.40
C LEU A 143 15.14 -7.89 -6.74
N PHE A 144 15.98 -7.16 -7.48
CA PHE A 144 15.80 -5.74 -7.77
C PHE A 144 15.11 -5.48 -9.10
N LEU A 145 14.87 -6.52 -9.92
CA LEU A 145 14.27 -6.38 -11.26
C LEU A 145 12.77 -6.07 -11.25
N GLY A 146 12.05 -6.37 -10.15
CA GLY A 146 10.62 -6.10 -9.99
C GLY A 146 10.29 -4.92 -9.06
N GLU A 147 11.31 -4.20 -8.61
CA GLU A 147 11.20 -3.12 -7.63
C GLU A 147 11.71 -1.79 -8.23
N ALA A 148 12.07 -1.75 -9.52
CA ALA A 148 12.82 -0.67 -10.19
C ALA A 148 11.95 0.44 -10.78
#